data_AF-A0A6N8BBR4-F1
#
_entry.id   AF-A0A6N8BBR4-F1
#
_cell.length_a   1.000
_cell.length_b   1.000
_cell.length_c   1.000
_cell.angle_alpha   90.00
_cell.angle_beta   90.00
_cell.angle_gamma   90.00
#
_symmetry.space_group_name_H-M   'P 1'
#
loop_
_entity.id
_entity.type
_entity.pdbx_description
1 polymer ?
#
loop_
_entity_poly.entity_id
_entity_poly.type
_entity_poly.pdbx_seq_one_letter_code
_entity_poly.pdbx_strand_id
1 'polypeptide(L)'
;MIGAKAEADSIYYNDEKLLEYVNLLNGLNEARTPNEWKTIKARSNFKDLFGVSIKPGDYYFIRRFGVLASNDKVLLSRMSMEKMIYCLFNQNYNMAQKLSILKQQRDREFLKAHLKSNCIGV
;
A
#
# COMPACT_ATOMS: atom_id res chain seq x y z
N MET A 1 13.07 -6.20 -41.81
CA MET A 1 13.11 -6.85 -40.48
C MET A 1 13.22 -5.76 -39.44
N ILE A 2 12.09 -5.38 -38.86
CA ILE A 2 11.98 -4.27 -37.92
C ILE A 2 12.50 -4.79 -36.58
N GLY A 3 13.61 -4.21 -36.12
CA GLY A 3 14.14 -4.45 -34.79
C GLY A 3 13.08 -4.03 -33.78
N ALA A 4 12.55 -5.03 -33.07
CA ALA A 4 11.82 -4.82 -31.82
C ALA A 4 12.81 -4.25 -30.81
N LYS A 5 13.03 -2.94 -30.88
CA LYS A 5 13.55 -2.14 -29.78
C LYS A 5 12.55 -2.38 -28.66
N ALA A 6 12.98 -3.13 -27.64
CA ALA A 6 12.21 -3.32 -26.44
C ALA A 6 11.86 -1.93 -25.89
N GLU A 7 10.64 -1.49 -26.17
CA GLU A 7 9.96 -0.44 -25.44
C GLU A 7 9.84 -0.98 -24.01
N ALA A 8 10.83 -0.66 -23.18
CA ALA A 8 10.71 -0.66 -21.75
C ALA A 8 9.74 0.46 -21.37
N ASP A 9 8.48 0.32 -21.82
CA ASP A 9 7.38 1.18 -21.45
C ASP A 9 7.11 0.97 -19.96
N SER A 10 7.79 1.78 -19.16
CA SER A 10 7.25 2.45 -17.97
C SER A 10 6.05 1.72 -17.35
N ILE A 11 6.30 0.60 -16.67
CA ILE A 11 5.33 -0.13 -15.83
C ILE A 11 5.15 0.65 -14.51
N TYR A 12 4.92 1.96 -14.57
CA TYR A 12 4.71 2.81 -13.41
C TYR A 12 3.22 3.13 -13.29
N TYR A 13 2.68 2.99 -12.07
CA TYR A 13 1.29 3.33 -11.80
C TYR A 13 1.11 4.85 -11.84
N ASN A 14 -0.02 5.31 -12.37
CA ASN A 14 -0.44 6.69 -12.15
C ASN A 14 -0.75 6.91 -10.64
N ASP A 15 -0.84 8.17 -10.23
CA ASP A 15 -1.00 8.56 -8.82
C ASP A 15 -2.25 7.94 -8.19
N GLU A 16 -3.35 7.94 -8.93
CA GLU A 16 -4.64 7.41 -8.50
C GLU A 16 -4.57 5.90 -8.22
N LYS A 17 -4.00 5.13 -9.16
CA LYS A 17 -3.87 3.68 -9.03
C LYS A 17 -2.87 3.29 -7.96
N LEU A 18 -1.77 4.03 -7.83
CA LEU A 18 -0.82 3.82 -6.73
C LEU A 18 -1.52 4.02 -5.38
N LEU A 19 -2.28 5.10 -5.24
CA LEU A 19 -3.02 5.42 -4.02
C LEU A 19 -4.08 4.36 -3.70
N GLU A 20 -4.77 3.83 -4.71
CA GLU A 20 -5.73 2.72 -4.55
C GLU A 20 -5.06 1.49 -3.92
N TYR A 21 -3.89 1.08 -4.44
CA TYR A 21 -3.14 -0.05 -3.87
C TYR A 21 -2.60 0.24 -2.47
N VAL A 22 -2.18 1.49 -2.19
CA VAL A 22 -1.76 1.89 -0.84
C VAL A 22 -2.94 1.78 0.14
N ASN A 23 -4.12 2.23 -0.27
CA ASN A 23 -5.35 2.12 0.54
C ASN A 23 -5.74 0.66 0.75
N LEU A 24 -5.59 -0.19 -0.28
CA LEU A 24 -5.76 -1.63 -0.13
C LEU A 24 -4.80 -2.21 0.90
N LEU A 25 -3.50 -1.85 0.86
CA LEU A 25 -2.53 -2.26 1.88
C LEU A 25 -2.94 -1.83 3.29
N ASN A 26 -3.43 -0.59 3.44
CA ASN A 26 -3.91 -0.09 4.72
C ASN A 26 -5.14 -0.85 5.23
N GLY A 27 -6.04 -1.30 4.33
CA GLY A 27 -7.23 -2.05 4.70
C GLY A 27 -7.02 -3.55 4.98
N LEU A 28 -5.84 -4.11 4.67
CA LEU A 28 -5.50 -5.51 4.93
C LEU A 28 -4.97 -5.74 6.34
N ASN A 29 -4.25 -4.77 6.88
CA ASN A 29 -4.06 -4.70 8.31
C ASN A 29 -5.30 -4.02 8.89
N GLU A 30 -5.76 -4.43 10.06
CA GLU A 30 -6.59 -3.55 10.90
C GLU A 30 -5.71 -2.39 11.42
N ALA A 31 -5.12 -1.63 10.49
CA ALA A 31 -4.10 -0.65 10.77
C ALA A 31 -4.73 0.43 11.64
N ARG A 32 -4.46 0.38 12.94
CA ARG A 32 -4.73 1.51 13.83
C ARG A 32 -3.81 2.66 13.41
N THR A 33 -4.25 3.87 13.69
CA THR A 33 -3.72 5.14 13.17
C THR A 33 -2.19 5.40 13.27
N PRO A 34 -1.37 4.70 14.09
CA PRO A 34 0.08 4.77 13.91
C PRO A 34 0.62 3.93 12.74
N ASN A 35 -0.02 2.82 12.37
CA ASN A 35 0.52 1.79 11.46
C ASN A 35 0.05 1.88 9.99
N GLU A 36 -0.55 2.99 9.61
CA GLU A 36 -1.01 3.24 8.24
C GLU A 36 0.12 3.85 7.38
N TRP A 37 0.12 3.51 6.10
CA TRP A 37 0.86 4.25 5.09
C TRP A 37 0.22 5.61 4.84
N LYS A 38 1.04 6.66 4.88
CA LYS A 38 0.63 8.05 4.61
C LYS A 38 1.55 8.67 3.57
N THR A 39 0.99 9.53 2.74
CA THR A 39 1.75 10.30 1.75
C THR A 39 2.07 11.69 2.32
N ILE A 40 3.34 12.09 2.30
CA ILE A 40 3.81 13.36 2.85
C ILE A 40 4.71 14.06 1.84
N LYS A 41 4.58 15.39 1.74
CA LYS A 41 5.50 16.22 0.96
C LYS A 41 6.81 16.46 1.75
N ALA A 42 7.93 16.13 1.14
CA ALA A 42 9.26 16.33 1.71
C ALA A 42 9.59 17.83 1.84
N ARG A 43 10.01 18.22 3.05
CA ARG A 43 10.50 19.57 3.36
C ARG A 43 12.03 19.67 3.40
N SER A 44 12.71 18.53 3.46
CA SER A 44 14.16 18.41 3.49
C SER A 44 14.57 17.20 2.66
N ASN A 45 15.88 17.03 2.42
CA ASN A 45 16.39 15.82 1.80
C ASN A 45 16.25 14.64 2.77
N PHE A 46 15.72 13.52 2.28
CA PHE A 46 15.71 12.24 2.97
C PHE A 46 16.31 11.17 2.06
N LYS A 47 16.67 10.03 2.66
CA LYS A 47 16.86 8.79 1.94
C LYS A 47 15.75 7.83 2.35
N ASP A 48 15.22 7.13 1.36
CA ASP A 48 14.27 6.06 1.63
C ASP A 48 14.98 4.80 2.13
N LEU A 49 14.21 3.77 2.49
CA LEU A 49 14.73 2.50 3.03
C LEU A 49 15.79 1.84 2.12
N PHE A 50 15.72 2.07 0.80
CA PHE A 50 16.63 1.50 -0.18
C PHE A 50 17.75 2.47 -0.60
N GLY A 51 17.87 3.62 0.08
CA GLY A 51 18.88 4.63 -0.20
C GLY A 51 18.53 5.57 -1.35
N VAL A 52 17.31 5.52 -1.91
CA VAL A 52 16.86 6.46 -2.94
C VAL A 52 16.65 7.83 -2.31
N SER A 53 17.24 8.86 -2.92
CA SER A 53 17.10 10.23 -2.47
C SER A 53 15.68 10.74 -2.70
N ILE A 54 15.07 11.29 -1.65
CA ILE A 54 13.81 12.04 -1.67
C ILE A 54 14.17 13.51 -1.46
N LYS A 55 13.91 14.36 -2.46
CA LYS A 55 14.29 15.77 -2.44
C LYS A 55 13.16 16.63 -1.85
N PRO A 56 13.46 17.84 -1.35
CA PRO A 56 12.43 18.81 -1.01
C PRO A 56 11.47 19.04 -2.18
N GLY A 57 10.17 19.00 -1.91
CA GLY A 57 9.12 19.10 -2.92
C GLY A 57 8.54 17.76 -3.37
N ASP A 58 9.31 16.67 -3.26
CA ASP A 58 8.84 15.33 -3.62
C ASP A 58 7.80 14.82 -2.61
N TYR A 59 6.88 13.98 -3.08
CA TYR A 59 6.00 13.21 -2.18
C TYR A 59 6.63 11.84 -1.89
N TYR A 60 6.55 11.41 -0.64
CA TYR A 60 7.01 10.10 -0.19
C TYR A 60 5.97 9.42 0.70
N PHE A 61 6.10 8.10 0.83
CA PHE A 61 5.23 7.28 1.68
C PHE A 61 5.94 6.99 3.00
N ILE A 62 5.22 7.10 4.11
CA ILE A 62 5.70 6.79 5.44
C ILE A 62 4.74 5.86 6.16
N ARG A 63 5.27 4.89 6.88
CA ARG A 63 4.53 4.05 7.82
C ARG A 63 5.29 3.95 9.13
N ARG A 64 4.60 4.09 10.27
CA ARG A 64 5.21 4.03 11.60
C ARG A 64 4.83 2.75 12.32
N PHE A 65 5.77 2.15 13.02
CA PHE A 65 5.61 0.85 13.66
C PHE A 65 5.94 0.95 15.15
N GLY A 66 5.19 1.74 15.91
CA GLY A 66 5.43 1.92 17.35
C GLY A 66 4.51 2.96 17.98
N VAL A 67 4.33 2.88 19.30
CA VAL A 67 3.49 3.80 20.08
C VAL A 67 4.21 5.12 20.38
N LEU A 68 5.55 5.11 20.50
CA LEU A 68 6.30 6.23 21.10
C LEU A 68 7.67 6.60 20.48
N ALA A 69 8.13 6.03 19.37
CA ALA A 69 9.47 6.36 18.84
C ALA A 69 9.44 6.99 17.44
N SER A 70 10.07 8.16 17.31
CA SER A 70 10.31 8.87 16.04
C SER A 70 11.15 8.09 15.02
N ASN A 71 11.75 6.97 15.44
CA ASN A 71 12.68 6.15 14.67
C ASN A 71 12.03 4.88 14.09
N ASP A 72 10.89 4.42 14.61
CA ASP A 72 10.21 3.24 14.08
C ASP A 72 9.33 3.64 12.89
N LYS A 73 9.98 3.98 11.79
CA LYS A 73 9.32 4.37 10.55
C LYS A 73 10.01 3.79 9.33
N VAL A 74 9.21 3.40 8.36
CA VAL A 74 9.67 3.11 7.00
C VAL A 74 9.32 4.30 6.13
N LEU A 75 10.30 4.78 5.38
CA LEU A 75 10.17 5.82 4.38
C LEU A 75 10.40 5.18 3.01
N LEU A 76 9.49 5.38 2.08
CA LEU A 76 9.61 4.93 0.70
C LEU A 76 9.43 6.12 -0.24
N SER A 77 10.38 6.32 -1.15
CA SER A 77 10.15 7.18 -2.31
C SER A 77 8.98 6.64 -3.14
N ARG A 78 8.40 7.47 -4.00
CA ARG A 78 7.34 7.01 -4.91
C ARG A 78 7.76 5.77 -5.70
N MET A 79 8.94 5.82 -6.32
CA MET A 79 9.48 4.70 -7.11
C MET A 79 9.61 3.42 -6.27
N SER A 80 10.10 3.53 -5.03
CA SER A 80 10.24 2.37 -4.15
C SER A 80 8.89 1.82 -3.68
N MET A 81 7.91 2.69 -3.44
CA MET A 81 6.54 2.28 -3.14
C MET A 81 5.93 1.55 -4.32
N GLU A 82 6.05 2.08 -5.54
CA GLU A 82 5.55 1.45 -6.76
C GLU A 82 6.16 0.06 -6.97
N LYS A 83 7.47 -0.09 -6.78
CA LYS A 83 8.14 -1.41 -6.84
C LYS A 83 7.59 -2.37 -5.78
N MET A 84 7.39 -1.90 -4.56
CA MET A 84 6.81 -2.72 -3.49
C MET A 84 5.39 -3.17 -3.85
N ILE A 85 4.53 -2.25 -4.32
CA ILE A 85 3.17 -2.55 -4.78
C ILE A 85 3.20 -3.57 -5.92
N TYR A 86 4.05 -3.34 -6.92
CA TYR A 86 4.18 -4.23 -8.06
C TYR A 86 4.61 -5.64 -7.64
N CYS A 87 5.59 -5.77 -6.74
CA CYS A 87 6.02 -7.05 -6.19
C CYS A 87 4.91 -7.75 -5.38
N LEU A 88 4.11 -6.99 -4.63
CA LEU A 88 3.06 -7.55 -3.76
C LEU A 88 1.82 -7.99 -4.55
N PHE A 89 1.37 -7.18 -5.51
CA PHE A 89 0.08 -7.39 -6.17
C PHE A 89 0.19 -7.95 -7.59
N ASN A 90 1.23 -7.56 -8.34
CA ASN A 90 1.33 -7.92 -9.76
C ASN A 90 2.23 -9.13 -10.01
N GLN A 91 3.29 -9.31 -9.21
CA GLN A 91 4.18 -10.47 -9.38
C GLN A 91 3.82 -11.68 -8.52
N ASN A 92 2.91 -11.52 -7.54
CA ASN A 92 2.63 -12.56 -6.55
C ASN A 92 1.21 -13.11 -6.70
N TYR A 93 1.02 -14.00 -7.67
CA TYR A 93 -0.28 -14.65 -7.95
C TYR A 93 -0.90 -15.29 -6.70
N ASN A 94 -0.06 -15.92 -5.86
CA ASN A 94 -0.48 -16.50 -4.58
C ASN A 94 -0.95 -15.46 -3.56
N MET A 95 -0.36 -14.27 -3.55
CA MET A 95 -0.78 -13.20 -2.64
C MET A 95 -2.11 -12.60 -3.11
N ALA A 96 -2.28 -12.35 -4.41
CA ALA A 96 -3.55 -11.90 -4.97
C ALA A 96 -4.70 -12.87 -4.65
N GLN A 97 -4.47 -14.19 -4.79
CA GLN A 97 -5.44 -15.21 -4.38
C GLN A 97 -5.74 -15.17 -2.88
N LYS A 98 -4.72 -15.12 -2.02
CA LYS A 98 -4.90 -15.04 -0.56
C LYS A 98 -5.65 -13.77 -0.12
N LEU A 99 -5.40 -12.65 -0.78
CA LEU A 99 -6.09 -11.39 -0.53
C LEU A 99 -7.57 -11.45 -0.89
N SER A 100 -7.89 -12.11 -2.01
CA SER A 100 -9.29 -12.38 -2.39
C SER A 100 -10.01 -13.23 -1.35
N ILE A 101 -9.34 -14.29 -0.84
CA ILE A 101 -9.88 -15.14 0.22
C ILE A 101 -10.10 -14.36 1.51
N LEU A 102 -9.13 -13.55 1.95
CA LEU A 102 -9.24 -12.73 3.15
C LEU A 102 -10.35 -11.68 3.03
N LYS A 103 -10.51 -11.05 1.86
CA LYS A 103 -11.61 -10.11 1.58
C LYS A 103 -12.97 -10.81 1.68
N GLN A 104 -13.12 -11.99 1.08
CA GLN A 104 -14.35 -12.79 1.16
C GLN A 104 -14.67 -13.19 2.61
N GLN A 105 -13.66 -13.55 3.40
CA GLN A 105 -13.84 -13.88 4.82
C GLN A 105 -14.34 -12.67 5.62
N ARG A 106 -13.68 -11.51 5.46
CA ARG A 106 -14.10 -10.25 6.11
C ARG A 106 -15.53 -9.86 5.73
N ASP A 107 -15.86 -9.90 4.44
CA ASP A 107 -17.19 -9.52 3.96
C ASP A 107 -18.25 -10.51 4.49
N ARG A 108 -17.91 -11.80 4.63
CA ARG A 108 -18.78 -12.82 5.26
C ARG A 108 -18.98 -12.58 6.75
N GLU A 109 -17.94 -12.19 7.48
CA GLU A 109 -18.03 -11.84 8.90
C GLU A 109 -18.88 -10.59 9.12
N PHE A 110 -18.69 -9.56 8.28
CA PHE A 110 -19.52 -8.36 8.29
C PHE A 110 -21.00 -8.69 8.07
N LEU A 111 -21.32 -9.49 7.05
CA LEU A 111 -22.69 -9.94 6.77
C LEU A 111 -23.29 -10.74 7.94
N LYS A 112 -22.51 -11.67 8.52
CA LYS A 112 -22.96 -12.43 9.70
C LYS A 112 -23.24 -11.52 10.90
N ALA A 113 -22.38 -10.55 11.16
CA ALA A 113 -22.57 -9.59 12.24
C ALA A 113 -23.82 -8.72 12.02
N HIS A 114 -24.02 -8.21 10.80
CA HIS A 114 -25.20 -7.41 10.45
C HIS A 114 -26.50 -8.22 10.49
N LEU A 115 -26.50 -9.47 10.00
CA LEU A 115 -27.67 -10.35 10.07
C LEU A 115 -28.02 -10.71 11.52
N LYS A 116 -27.02 -10.96 12.38
CA LYS A 116 -27.24 -11.24 13.81
C LYS A 116 -27.81 -10.02 14.55
N SER A 117 -27.39 -8.81 14.18
CA SER A 117 -27.95 -7.56 14.74
C SER A 117 -29.41 -7.33 14.37
N ASN A 118 -29.83 -7.73 13.16
CA ASN A 118 -31.23 -7.59 12.71
C ASN A 118 -32.17 -8.66 13.26
N CYS A 119 -31.66 -9.79 13.77
CA CYS A 119 -32.48 -10.84 14.39
C CYS A 119 -32.69 -10.68 15.91
N ILE A 120 -32.09 -9.68 16.55
CA ILE A 120 -32.26 -9.39 17.99
C ILE A 120 -33.20 -8.17 18.20
N GLY A 121 -33.70 -7.58 17.12
CA GLY A 121 -34.74 -6.55 17.14
C GLY A 121 -36.12 -7.10 16.80
N VAL A 122 -36.63 -8.05 17.59
CA VAL A 122 -38.07 -8.36 17.73
C VAL A 122 -38.32 -8.70 19.20
#